data_AF-A0A3D5RSR1-F1
#
_entry.id   AF-A0A3D5RSR1-F1
#
_cell.length_a   1.000
_cell.length_b   1.000
_cell.length_c   1.000
_cell.angle_alpha   90.00
_cell.angle_beta   90.00
_cell.angle_gamma   90.00
#
_symmetry.space_group_name_H-M   'P 1'
#
loop_
_entity.id
_entity.type
_entity.pdbx_description
1 polymer ?
#
loop_
_entity_poly.entity_id
_entity_poly.type
_entity_poly.pdbx_seq_one_letter_code
_entity_poly.pdbx_strand_id
1 'polypeptide(L)'
;RVVLNDKEQNILTDDEVRNLNIAKGTLLPEERDIINDHISITIDMLDQLPYPKNLKNIPEFAGGHHEKIDGTGYPNQLKGEDMSWPAKMMAIADIFEALTAADRPYKKAKMLSESVKILWSMKKDKHVDPDLFNLFLVSGAYKDYADQFLRPEQIDDVDISKYLDQPQRAAE
;
A
#
# COMPACT_ATOMS: atom_id res chain seq x y z
N ARG A 1 27.35 -2.14 30.82
CA ARG A 1 27.61 -3.54 31.25
C ARG A 1 27.22 -3.67 32.71
N VAL A 2 26.71 -4.82 33.12
CA VAL A 2 26.31 -5.14 34.49
C VAL A 2 26.91 -6.49 34.88
N VAL A 3 27.12 -6.69 36.17
CA VAL A 3 27.54 -7.98 36.72
C VAL A 3 26.30 -8.66 37.31
N LEU A 4 25.92 -9.80 36.73
CA LEU A 4 24.84 -10.65 37.22
C LEU A 4 25.40 -12.07 37.38
N ASN A 5 25.21 -12.67 38.56
CA ASN A 5 25.76 -13.99 38.90
C ASN A 5 27.28 -14.09 38.64
N ASP A 6 28.04 -13.09 39.09
CA ASP A 6 29.50 -12.99 38.93
C ASP A 6 30.00 -12.99 37.48
N LYS A 7 29.11 -12.75 36.50
CA LYS A 7 29.45 -12.60 35.09
C LYS A 7 29.14 -11.19 34.61
N GLU A 8 30.15 -10.54 34.03
CA GLU A 8 29.99 -9.28 33.32
C GLU A 8 29.26 -9.54 31.99
N GLN A 9 28.16 -8.84 31.78
CA GLN A 9 27.38 -8.92 30.54
C GLN A 9 26.84 -7.54 30.14
N ASN A 10 26.40 -7.41 28.88
CA ASN A 10 25.64 -6.25 28.45
C ASN A 10 24.28 -6.24 29.16
N ILE A 11 23.70 -5.05 29.34
CA ILE A 11 22.35 -4.92 29.94
C ILE A 11 21.30 -5.48 28.99
N LEU A 12 21.51 -5.26 27.70
CA LEU A 12 20.67 -5.76 26.63
C LEU A 12 21.44 -6.83 25.85
N THR A 13 20.73 -7.84 25.42
CA THR A 13 21.19 -8.82 24.43
C THR A 13 21.31 -8.16 23.05
N ASP A 14 22.09 -8.78 22.15
CA ASP A 14 22.24 -8.27 20.78
C ASP A 14 20.90 -8.25 20.03
N ASP A 15 20.01 -9.21 20.33
CA ASP A 15 18.66 -9.27 19.79
C ASP A 15 17.77 -8.11 20.27
N GLU A 16 17.80 -7.81 21.57
CA GLU A 16 17.08 -6.65 22.13
C GLU A 16 17.60 -5.33 21.55
N VAL A 17 18.91 -5.20 21.40
CA VAL A 17 19.51 -4.02 20.75
C VAL A 17 19.05 -3.90 19.30
N ARG A 18 18.99 -5.01 18.55
CA ARG A 18 18.50 -5.01 17.16
C ARG A 18 17.04 -4.55 17.08
N ASN A 19 16.17 -5.10 17.93
CA ASN A 19 14.76 -4.74 18.01
C ASN A 19 14.55 -3.26 18.40
N LEU A 20 15.33 -2.75 19.37
CA LEU A 20 15.23 -1.36 19.81
C LEU A 20 15.76 -0.34 18.78
N ASN A 21 16.49 -0.78 17.76
CA ASN A 21 17.00 0.06 16.67
C ASN A 21 16.08 0.08 15.43
N ILE A 22 14.88 -0.52 15.49
CA ILE A 22 13.90 -0.45 14.40
C ILE A 22 13.44 1.01 14.23
N ALA A 23 13.78 1.61 13.08
CA ALA A 23 13.47 3.02 12.81
C ALA A 23 11.98 3.28 12.53
N LYS A 24 11.25 2.30 11.98
CA LYS A 24 9.84 2.42 11.62
C LYS A 24 9.13 1.07 11.71
N GLY A 25 7.97 1.06 12.35
CA GLY A 25 7.19 -0.16 12.56
C GLY A 25 7.71 -0.96 13.74
N THR A 26 7.42 -2.26 13.75
CA THR A 26 7.71 -3.16 14.86
C THR A 26 8.37 -4.46 14.39
N LEU A 27 8.82 -4.51 13.13
CA LEU A 27 9.37 -5.70 12.50
C LEU A 27 10.82 -5.46 12.12
N LEU A 28 11.64 -6.47 12.34
CA LEU A 28 12.96 -6.57 11.75
C LEU A 28 12.84 -6.77 10.24
N PRO A 29 13.89 -6.44 9.45
CA PRO A 29 13.88 -6.63 8.00
C PRO A 29 13.49 -8.06 7.57
N GLU A 30 14.04 -9.07 8.24
CA GLU A 30 13.76 -10.48 7.98
C GLU A 30 12.32 -10.90 8.35
N GLU A 31 11.73 -10.30 9.38
CA GLU A 31 10.33 -10.53 9.72
C GLU A 31 9.40 -9.85 8.71
N ARG A 32 9.81 -8.69 8.20
CA ARG A 32 9.10 -7.99 7.13
C ARG A 32 9.09 -8.81 5.85
N ASP A 33 10.18 -9.49 5.52
CA ASP A 33 10.26 -10.38 4.36
C ASP A 33 9.24 -11.54 4.48
N ILE A 34 9.16 -12.17 5.65
CA ILE A 34 8.15 -13.23 5.92
C ILE A 34 6.72 -12.71 5.73
N ILE A 35 6.44 -11.47 6.16
CA ILE A 35 5.11 -10.87 5.92
C ILE A 35 4.88 -10.64 4.43
N ASN A 36 5.88 -10.21 3.67
CA ASN A 36 5.74 -9.95 2.23
C ASN A 36 5.46 -11.24 1.43
N ASP A 37 5.88 -12.40 1.93
CA ASP A 37 5.64 -13.71 1.30
C ASP A 37 4.15 -14.03 1.05
N HIS A 38 3.22 -13.38 1.76
CA HIS A 38 1.79 -13.60 1.51
C HIS A 38 1.38 -13.35 0.05
N ILE A 39 2.08 -12.47 -0.66
CA ILE A 39 1.82 -12.22 -2.08
C ILE A 39 2.33 -13.36 -2.94
N SER A 40 3.56 -13.81 -2.73
CA SER A 40 4.11 -14.98 -3.43
C SER A 40 3.25 -16.22 -3.20
N ILE A 41 2.83 -16.45 -1.94
CA ILE A 41 1.91 -17.54 -1.58
C ILE A 41 0.56 -17.38 -2.28
N THR A 42 0.04 -16.15 -2.37
CA THR A 42 -1.22 -15.87 -3.08
C THR A 42 -1.10 -16.23 -4.56
N ILE A 43 -0.01 -15.82 -5.22
CA ILE A 43 0.25 -16.17 -6.63
C ILE A 43 0.30 -17.68 -6.79
N ASP A 44 1.10 -18.37 -5.96
CA ASP A 44 1.26 -19.83 -6.00
C ASP A 44 -0.09 -20.54 -5.85
N MET A 45 -0.94 -20.09 -4.91
CA MET A 45 -2.27 -20.66 -4.71
C MET A 45 -3.20 -20.42 -5.90
N LEU A 46 -3.22 -19.19 -6.43
CA LEU A 46 -4.12 -18.82 -7.51
C LEU A 46 -3.70 -19.46 -8.84
N ASP A 47 -2.41 -19.62 -9.12
CA ASP A 47 -1.90 -20.26 -10.33
C ASP A 47 -2.31 -21.73 -10.46
N GLN A 48 -2.65 -22.41 -9.37
CA GLN A 48 -3.16 -23.79 -9.40
C GLN A 48 -4.64 -23.90 -9.80
N LEU A 49 -5.36 -22.78 -9.90
CA LEU A 49 -6.79 -22.80 -10.16
C LEU A 49 -7.09 -22.87 -11.67
N PRO A 50 -8.06 -23.69 -12.11
CA PRO A 50 -8.40 -23.84 -13.52
C PRO A 50 -9.27 -22.69 -14.03
N TYR A 51 -8.67 -21.52 -14.26
CA TYR A 51 -9.41 -20.35 -14.73
C TYR A 51 -9.94 -20.50 -16.16
N PRO A 52 -11.15 -19.99 -16.45
CA PRO A 52 -11.56 -19.74 -17.83
C PRO A 52 -10.68 -18.64 -18.46
N LYS A 53 -10.62 -18.59 -19.79
CA LYS A 53 -9.71 -17.69 -20.53
C LYS A 53 -9.80 -16.21 -20.13
N ASN A 54 -10.99 -15.74 -19.74
CA ASN A 54 -11.23 -14.35 -19.33
C ASN A 54 -10.74 -14.03 -17.92
N LEU A 55 -10.42 -15.03 -17.09
CA LEU A 55 -9.96 -14.86 -15.71
C LEU A 55 -8.52 -15.32 -15.48
N LYS A 56 -7.83 -15.78 -16.54
CA LYS A 56 -6.47 -16.34 -16.45
C LYS A 56 -5.41 -15.39 -15.86
N ASN A 57 -5.67 -14.08 -15.83
CA ASN A 57 -4.74 -13.06 -15.32
C ASN A 57 -5.01 -12.69 -13.86
N ILE A 58 -6.00 -13.29 -13.18
CA ILE A 58 -6.28 -13.03 -11.75
C ILE A 58 -5.02 -13.19 -10.88
N PRO A 59 -4.17 -14.23 -11.04
CA PRO A 59 -2.95 -14.36 -10.24
C PRO A 59 -2.00 -13.18 -10.41
N GLU A 60 -1.85 -12.66 -11.63
CA GLU A 60 -1.00 -11.49 -11.90
C GLU A 60 -1.57 -10.23 -11.26
N PHE A 61 -2.88 -10.00 -11.37
CA PHE A 61 -3.52 -8.86 -10.73
C PHE A 61 -3.29 -8.92 -9.22
N ALA A 62 -3.63 -10.06 -8.59
CA ALA A 62 -3.50 -10.27 -7.16
C ALA A 62 -2.03 -10.28 -6.71
N GLY A 63 -1.10 -10.70 -7.56
CA GLY A 63 0.33 -10.64 -7.28
C GLY A 63 0.92 -9.23 -7.37
N GLY A 64 0.38 -8.41 -8.28
CA GLY A 64 0.95 -7.11 -8.63
C GLY A 64 0.50 -5.94 -7.76
N HIS A 65 -0.48 -6.09 -6.87
CA HIS A 65 -1.04 -4.94 -6.14
C HIS A 65 -0.12 -4.36 -5.03
N HIS A 66 0.96 -5.06 -4.69
CA HIS A 66 2.03 -4.56 -3.80
C HIS A 66 3.27 -4.04 -4.54
N GLU A 67 3.27 -4.15 -5.88
CA GLU A 67 4.28 -3.49 -6.70
C GLU A 67 4.09 -1.98 -6.68
N LYS A 68 5.19 -1.26 -6.89
CA LYS A 68 5.21 0.21 -6.89
C LYS A 68 5.80 0.70 -8.19
N ILE A 69 5.32 1.85 -8.65
CA ILE A 69 5.75 2.43 -9.94
C ILE A 69 7.27 2.64 -10.02
N ASP A 70 7.92 2.96 -8.91
CA ASP A 70 9.36 3.15 -8.81
C ASP A 70 10.20 1.84 -8.76
N GLY A 71 9.56 0.67 -8.70
CA GLY A 71 10.23 -0.63 -8.59
C GLY A 71 10.66 -1.01 -7.17
N THR A 72 10.30 -0.23 -6.15
CA THR A 72 10.61 -0.57 -4.73
C THR A 72 9.54 -1.44 -4.07
N GLY A 73 8.59 -1.95 -4.87
CA GLY A 73 7.53 -2.85 -4.45
C GLY A 73 8.00 -4.30 -4.35
N TYR A 74 7.05 -5.21 -4.22
CA TYR A 74 7.29 -6.65 -4.13
C TYR A 74 6.08 -7.39 -4.74
N PRO A 75 6.23 -8.66 -5.17
CA PRO A 75 7.40 -9.55 -4.98
C PRO A 75 8.48 -9.45 -6.07
N ASN A 76 8.16 -8.97 -7.26
CA ASN A 76 9.01 -9.00 -8.45
C ASN A 76 9.75 -7.68 -8.72
N GLN A 77 9.47 -6.62 -7.96
CA GLN A 77 10.08 -5.29 -8.10
C GLN A 77 9.86 -4.70 -9.50
N LEU A 78 8.64 -4.87 -10.00
CA LEU A 78 8.24 -4.37 -11.32
C LEU A 78 8.22 -2.85 -11.35
N LYS A 79 8.65 -2.27 -12.47
CA LYS A 79 8.45 -0.84 -12.71
C LYS A 79 7.08 -0.59 -13.33
N GLY A 80 6.61 0.65 -13.25
CA GLY A 80 5.26 0.99 -13.74
C GLY A 80 4.98 0.63 -15.20
N GLU A 81 5.99 0.53 -16.06
CA GLU A 81 5.84 0.08 -17.46
C GLU A 81 5.62 -1.43 -17.62
N ASP A 82 6.05 -2.23 -16.62
CA ASP A 82 5.92 -3.68 -16.59
C ASP A 82 4.66 -4.15 -15.86
N MET A 83 3.96 -3.24 -15.18
CA MET A 83 2.74 -3.52 -14.42
C MET A 83 1.49 -3.40 -15.29
N SER A 84 0.55 -4.34 -15.15
CA SER A 84 -0.75 -4.25 -15.81
C SER A 84 -1.62 -3.12 -15.22
N TRP A 85 -2.54 -2.59 -16.01
CA TRP A 85 -3.53 -1.61 -15.53
C TRP A 85 -4.36 -2.15 -14.36
N PRO A 86 -4.89 -3.39 -14.39
CA PRO A 86 -5.64 -3.93 -13.25
C PRO A 86 -4.81 -4.03 -11.97
N ALA A 87 -3.55 -4.45 -12.03
CA ALA A 87 -2.68 -4.50 -10.86
C ALA A 87 -2.49 -3.10 -10.24
N LYS A 88 -2.22 -2.08 -11.07
CA LYS A 88 -2.10 -0.68 -10.61
C LYS A 88 -3.41 -0.14 -10.02
N MET A 89 -4.55 -0.47 -10.63
CA MET A 89 -5.87 -0.08 -10.11
C MET A 89 -6.15 -0.73 -8.76
N MET A 90 -5.81 -2.01 -8.60
CA MET A 90 -5.98 -2.72 -7.33
C MET A 90 -5.08 -2.17 -6.24
N ALA A 91 -3.84 -1.79 -6.54
CA ALA A 91 -2.96 -1.12 -5.57
C ALA A 91 -3.61 0.14 -5.00
N ILE A 92 -4.19 0.99 -5.85
CA ILE A 92 -4.92 2.20 -5.41
C ILE A 92 -6.14 1.83 -4.56
N ALA A 93 -6.94 0.86 -5.00
CA ALA A 93 -8.15 0.44 -4.30
C ALA A 93 -7.84 -0.15 -2.91
N ASP A 94 -6.85 -1.02 -2.82
CA ASP A 94 -6.41 -1.67 -1.57
C ASP A 94 -5.87 -0.64 -0.57
N ILE A 95 -5.00 0.27 -1.02
CA ILE A 95 -4.49 1.34 -0.15
C ILE A 95 -5.63 2.21 0.36
N PHE A 96 -6.57 2.62 -0.51
CA PHE A 96 -7.67 3.50 -0.13
C PHE A 96 -8.64 2.82 0.86
N GLU A 97 -9.00 1.56 0.61
CA GLU A 97 -9.77 0.74 1.55
C GLU A 97 -9.05 0.68 2.90
N ALA A 98 -7.76 0.33 2.92
CA ALA A 98 -6.99 0.15 4.14
C ALA A 98 -6.79 1.43 4.97
N LEU A 99 -6.87 2.61 4.32
CA LEU A 99 -6.84 3.90 4.99
C LEU A 99 -8.19 4.25 5.62
N THR A 100 -9.29 3.90 4.94
CA THR A 100 -10.66 4.29 5.31
C THR A 100 -11.39 3.26 6.18
N ALA A 101 -10.88 2.02 6.25
CA ALA A 101 -11.44 0.92 7.02
C ALA A 101 -11.64 1.28 8.51
N ALA A 102 -12.87 1.11 8.99
CA ALA A 102 -13.28 1.45 10.36
C ALA A 102 -13.33 0.26 11.33
N ASP A 103 -13.18 -0.94 10.81
CA ASP A 103 -13.27 -2.22 11.52
C ASP A 103 -11.92 -2.68 12.11
N ARG A 104 -10.82 -1.98 11.82
CA ARG A 104 -9.48 -2.33 12.33
C ARG A 104 -9.31 -1.87 13.79
N PRO A 105 -9.24 -2.77 14.78
CA PRO A 105 -9.30 -2.40 16.21
C PRO A 105 -8.09 -1.59 16.69
N TYR A 106 -6.95 -1.70 15.99
CA TYR A 106 -5.68 -1.05 16.32
C TYR A 106 -5.48 0.30 15.63
N LYS A 107 -6.40 0.74 14.76
CA LYS A 107 -6.22 1.97 13.97
C LYS A 107 -7.54 2.70 13.80
N LYS A 108 -7.58 3.97 14.19
CA LYS A 108 -8.71 4.82 13.86
C LYS A 108 -8.79 5.00 12.34
N ALA A 109 -9.97 4.74 11.79
CA ALA A 109 -10.32 5.04 10.40
C ALA A 109 -9.97 6.48 10.06
N LYS A 110 -9.35 6.71 8.89
CA LYS A 110 -9.03 8.08 8.45
C LYS A 110 -10.23 8.75 7.81
N MET A 111 -10.21 10.08 7.81
CA MET A 111 -11.20 10.87 7.06
C MET A 111 -10.97 10.70 5.56
N LEU A 112 -12.01 10.96 4.77
CA LEU A 112 -11.95 10.85 3.31
C LEU A 112 -10.85 11.76 2.72
N SER A 113 -10.80 13.02 3.14
CA SER A 113 -9.80 14.00 2.71
C SER A 113 -8.38 13.59 3.09
N GLU A 114 -8.19 13.01 4.28
CA GLU A 114 -6.89 12.51 4.75
C GLU A 114 -6.42 11.33 3.90
N SER A 115 -7.33 10.42 3.56
CA SER A 115 -7.03 9.23 2.75
C SER A 115 -6.61 9.62 1.34
N VAL A 116 -7.32 10.57 0.71
CA VAL A 116 -6.95 11.13 -0.60
C VAL A 116 -5.58 11.84 -0.53
N LYS A 117 -5.32 12.62 0.53
CA LYS A 117 -4.03 13.31 0.71
C LYS A 117 -2.85 12.35 0.87
N ILE A 118 -3.04 11.24 1.58
CA ILE A 118 -2.00 10.20 1.72
C ILE A 118 -1.74 9.56 0.36
N LEU A 119 -2.79 9.18 -0.36
CA LEU A 119 -2.66 8.56 -1.68
C LEU A 119 -2.01 9.52 -2.69
N TRP A 120 -2.31 10.82 -2.63
CA TRP A 120 -1.61 11.85 -3.40
C TRP A 120 -0.12 11.95 -3.06
N SER A 121 0.24 11.82 -1.78
CA SER A 121 1.64 11.79 -1.36
C SER A 121 2.35 10.55 -1.92
N MET A 122 1.67 9.39 -1.92
CA MET A 122 2.16 8.16 -2.54
C MET A 122 2.32 8.28 -4.06
N LYS A 123 1.44 9.03 -4.75
CA LYS A 123 1.63 9.39 -6.17
C LYS A 123 2.93 10.18 -6.36
N LYS A 124 3.17 11.19 -5.52
CA LYS A 124 4.41 12.00 -5.60
C LYS A 124 5.68 11.18 -5.35
N ASP A 125 5.59 10.23 -4.43
CA ASP A 125 6.67 9.30 -4.10
C ASP A 125 6.79 8.16 -5.13
N LYS A 126 6.00 8.17 -6.22
CA LYS A 126 5.97 7.14 -7.27
C LYS A 126 5.67 5.74 -6.73
N HIS A 127 4.87 5.63 -5.69
CA HIS A 127 4.35 4.35 -5.22
C HIS A 127 3.12 3.91 -6.02
N VAL A 128 2.27 4.84 -6.48
CA VAL A 128 1.06 4.57 -7.26
C VAL A 128 1.09 5.28 -8.60
N ASP A 129 0.33 4.76 -9.57
CA ASP A 129 0.26 5.31 -10.93
C ASP A 129 -0.42 6.70 -10.93
N PRO A 130 0.23 7.75 -11.49
CA PRO A 130 -0.29 9.11 -11.44
C PRO A 130 -1.57 9.29 -12.26
N ASP A 131 -1.69 8.62 -13.41
CA ASP A 131 -2.83 8.76 -14.30
C ASP A 131 -4.05 8.06 -13.72
N LEU A 132 -3.87 6.87 -13.15
CA LEU A 132 -4.94 6.17 -12.45
C LEU A 132 -5.37 6.88 -11.16
N PHE A 133 -4.45 7.51 -10.42
CA PHE A 133 -4.81 8.35 -9.29
C PHE A 133 -5.68 9.54 -9.74
N ASN A 134 -5.28 10.23 -10.80
CA ASN A 134 -6.05 11.35 -11.36
C ASN A 134 -7.44 10.86 -11.81
N LEU A 135 -7.53 9.72 -12.50
CA LEU A 135 -8.79 9.11 -12.91
C LEU A 135 -9.67 8.73 -11.71
N PHE A 136 -9.10 8.18 -10.65
CA PHE A 136 -9.81 7.81 -9.43
C PHE A 136 -10.50 9.02 -8.77
N LEU A 137 -9.86 10.19 -8.81
CA LEU A 137 -10.47 11.43 -8.33
C LEU A 137 -11.51 12.01 -9.31
N VAL A 138 -11.15 12.15 -10.59
CA VAL A 138 -12.02 12.79 -11.60
C VAL A 138 -13.29 11.98 -11.85
N SER A 139 -13.21 10.65 -11.82
CA SER A 139 -14.39 9.79 -11.99
C SER A 139 -15.36 9.83 -10.80
N GLY A 140 -14.94 10.34 -9.64
CA GLY A 140 -15.74 10.30 -8.42
C GLY A 140 -15.74 8.94 -7.71
N ALA A 141 -14.97 7.94 -8.19
CA ALA A 141 -14.97 6.59 -7.64
C ALA A 141 -14.67 6.55 -6.12
N TYR A 142 -13.75 7.39 -5.64
CA TYR A 142 -13.44 7.51 -4.21
C TYR A 142 -14.64 7.97 -3.37
N LYS A 143 -15.47 8.86 -3.95
CA LYS A 143 -16.65 9.44 -3.31
C LYS A 143 -17.81 8.46 -3.38
N ASP A 144 -18.02 7.79 -4.51
CA ASP A 144 -19.05 6.76 -4.64
C ASP A 144 -18.81 5.61 -3.64
N TYR A 145 -17.54 5.19 -3.49
CA TYR A 145 -17.15 4.24 -2.44
C TYR A 145 -17.42 4.81 -1.04
N ALA A 146 -17.05 6.07 -0.79
CA ALA A 146 -17.28 6.74 0.48
C ALA A 146 -18.76 6.73 0.87
N ASP A 147 -19.62 7.18 -0.03
CA ASP A 147 -21.06 7.28 0.20
C ASP A 147 -21.71 5.91 0.47
N GLN A 148 -21.14 4.83 -0.09
CA GLN A 148 -21.67 3.48 0.07
C GLN A 148 -21.15 2.75 1.32
N PHE A 149 -19.88 2.91 1.68
CA PHE A 149 -19.20 2.03 2.64
C PHE A 149 -18.63 2.73 3.87
N LEU A 150 -18.41 4.05 3.82
CA LEU A 150 -17.84 4.78 4.96
C LEU A 150 -18.94 5.22 5.91
N ARG A 151 -18.58 5.40 7.18
CA ARG A 151 -19.48 6.02 8.14
C ARG A 151 -19.65 7.51 7.81
N PRO A 152 -20.84 8.10 8.00
CA PRO A 152 -21.09 9.51 7.69
C PRO A 152 -20.08 10.48 8.32
N GLU A 153 -19.57 10.17 9.52
CA GLU A 153 -18.62 11.02 10.22
C GLU A 153 -17.20 11.00 9.62
N GLN A 154 -16.91 10.06 8.71
CA GLN A 154 -15.64 9.99 7.98
C GLN A 154 -15.64 10.79 6.68
N ILE A 155 -16.82 11.18 6.19
CA ILE A 155 -17.00 11.80 4.88
C ILE A 155 -16.94 13.31 5.04
N ASP A 156 -15.73 13.86 4.92
CA ASP A 156 -15.46 15.30 4.84
C ASP A 156 -15.22 15.77 3.40
N ASP A 157 -15.20 17.08 3.19
CA ASP A 157 -15.04 17.67 1.86
C ASP A 157 -13.64 17.44 1.27
N VAL A 158 -13.59 17.10 -0.01
CA VAL A 158 -12.34 16.86 -0.75
C VAL A 158 -12.28 17.78 -1.96
N ASP A 159 -11.49 18.84 -1.84
CA ASP A 159 -11.16 19.71 -2.97
C ASP A 159 -10.11 19.04 -3.87
N ILE A 160 -10.60 18.29 -4.87
CA ILE A 160 -9.75 17.53 -5.80
C ILE A 160 -8.81 18.41 -6.62
N SER A 161 -9.12 19.70 -6.80
CA SER A 161 -8.28 20.62 -7.59
C SER A 161 -6.87 20.78 -7.03
N LYS A 162 -6.69 20.51 -5.73
CA LYS A 162 -5.39 20.51 -5.05
C LYS A 162 -4.50 19.31 -5.40
N TYR A 163 -5.08 18.24 -5.93
CA TYR A 163 -4.40 16.96 -6.13
C TYR A 163 -4.21 16.56 -7.60
N LEU A 164 -4.95 17.20 -8.50
CA LEU A 164 -4.80 17.03 -9.94
C LEU A 164 -3.58 17.82 -10.44
N ASP A 165 -2.86 17.25 -11.39
CA ASP A 165 -1.76 17.96 -12.03
C ASP A 165 -2.33 19.12 -12.84
N GLN A 166 -1.66 20.29 -12.80
CA GLN A 166 -1.99 21.35 -13.75
C GLN A 166 -1.78 20.82 -15.17
N PRO A 167 -2.66 21.13 -16.13
CA PRO A 167 -2.48 20.69 -17.50
C PRO A 167 -1.08 21.11 -17.94
N GLN A 168 -0.24 20.12 -18.28
CA GLN A 168 1.03 20.38 -18.96
C GLN A 168 0.65 21.16 -20.22
N ARG A 169 1.02 22.45 -20.27
CA ARG A 169 1.08 23.15 -21.55
C ARG A 169 2.02 22.31 -22.40
N ALA A 170 1.46 21.65 -23.42
CA ALA A 170 2.28 20.98 -24.43
C ALA A 170 3.33 21.99 -24.89
N ALA A 171 4.60 21.62 -24.77
CA ALA A 171 5.68 22.40 -25.33
C ALA A 171 5.42 22.50 -26.85
N GLU A 172 5.20 23.73 -27.32
CA GLU A 172 5.15 24.08 -28.74
C GLU A 172 6.49 23.83 -29.43
#